data_AF-A0A925DFT4-F1
#
_entry.id   AF-A0A925DFT4-F1
#
_cell.length_a   1.000
_cell.length_b   1.000
_cell.length_c   1.000
_cell.angle_alpha   90.00
_cell.angle_beta   90.00
_cell.angle_gamma   90.00
#
_symmetry.space_group_name_H-M   'P 1'
#
loop_
_entity.id
_entity.type
_entity.pdbx_description
1 polymer ?
#
loop_
_entity_poly.entity_id
_entity_poly.type
_entity_poly.pdbx_seq_one_letter_code
_entity_poly.pdbx_strand_id
1 'polypeptide(L)' 'HELGMRVIGEGIETEAQRDLLLGAGCDYGQGYWFSRPLPAAQFEILLAGQVA' A
#
# COMPACT_ATOMS: atom_id res chain seq x y z
N HIS A 1 -7.35 -16.91 0.67
CA HIS A 1 -6.36 -17.15 -0.39
C HIS A 1 -6.32 -18.62 -0.81
N GLU A 2 -7.33 -19.11 -1.53
CA GLU A 2 -7.45 -20.54 -1.88
C GLU A 2 -6.34 -21.04 -2.83
N LEU A 3 -5.74 -20.14 -3.61
CA LEU A 3 -4.68 -20.44 -4.58
C LEU A 3 -3.27 -20.18 -4.05
N GLY A 4 -3.11 -19.85 -2.76
CA GLY A 4 -1.79 -19.54 -2.17
C GLY A 4 -1.11 -18.28 -2.74
N MET A 5 -1.82 -17.47 -3.53
CA MET A 5 -1.32 -16.21 -4.07
C MET A 5 -1.49 -15.08 -3.06
N ARG A 6 -0.64 -14.06 -3.12
CA ARG A 6 -0.83 -12.79 -2.40
C ARG A 6 -1.58 -11.80 -3.29
N VAL A 7 -2.42 -10.96 -2.67
CA VAL A 7 -3.26 -9.98 -3.34
C VAL A 7 -2.83 -8.57 -2.96
N ILE A 8 -2.85 -7.67 -3.93
CA ILE A 8 -2.68 -6.22 -3.72
C ILE A 8 -3.98 -5.50 -4.04
N GLY A 9 -4.43 -4.65 -3.11
CA GLY A 9 -5.52 -3.71 -3.36
C GLY A 9 -4.97 -2.38 -3.85
N GLU A 10 -5.34 -1.99 -5.08
CA GLU A 10 -4.93 -0.73 -5.70
C GLU A 10 -6.03 0.34 -5.59
N GLY A 11 -5.64 1.62 -5.59
CA GLY A 11 -6.57 2.75 -5.56
C GLY A 11 -7.08 3.14 -4.17
N ILE A 12 -6.29 2.88 -3.11
CA ILE A 12 -6.65 3.27 -1.74
C ILE A 12 -6.42 4.77 -1.56
N GLU A 13 -7.49 5.53 -1.39
CA GLU A 13 -7.47 6.99 -1.22
C GLU A 13 -7.95 7.44 0.17
N THR A 14 -8.63 6.56 0.91
CA THR A 14 -9.19 6.86 2.23
C THR A 14 -8.87 5.79 3.26
N GLU A 15 -8.88 6.19 4.53
CA GLU A 15 -8.76 5.29 5.69
C GLU A 15 -9.80 4.14 5.66
N ALA A 16 -11.05 4.45 5.32
CA ALA A 16 -12.11 3.46 5.27
C ALA A 16 -11.86 2.36 4.21
N GLN A 17 -11.26 2.71 3.06
CA GLN A 17 -10.88 1.74 2.03
C GLN A 17 -9.72 0.86 2.50
N ARG A 18 -8.72 1.45 3.16
CA ARG A 18 -7.61 0.71 3.79
C ARG A 18 -8.16 -0.33 4.77
N ASP A 19 -9.05 0.08 5.67
CA ASP A 19 -9.59 -0.79 6.73
C ASP A 19 -10.49 -1.89 6.17
N LEU A 20 -11.25 -1.60 5.12
CA LEU A 20 -12.05 -2.61 4.42
C LEU A 20 -11.17 -3.70 3.80
N LEU A 21 -10.10 -3.32 3.09
CA LEU A 21 -9.19 -4.27 2.46
C LEU A 21 -8.38 -5.06 3.48
N LEU A 22 -7.95 -4.40 4.57
CA LEU A 22 -7.28 -5.07 5.68
C LEU A 22 -8.20 -6.09 6.35
N GLY A 23 -9.46 -5.73 6.61
CA GLY A 23 -10.48 -6.62 7.18
C GLY A 23 -10.85 -7.79 6.25
N ALA A 24 -10.74 -7.60 4.93
CA ALA A 24 -10.92 -8.65 3.92
C ALA A 24 -9.69 -9.59 3.78
N GLY A 25 -8.60 -9.33 4.51
CA GLY A 25 -7.38 -10.12 4.45
C GLY A 25 -6.50 -9.83 3.23
N CYS A 26 -6.57 -8.62 2.66
CA CYS A 26 -5.68 -8.21 1.59
C CYS A 26 -4.23 -8.09 2.10
N ASP A 27 -3.25 -8.60 1.35
CA ASP A 27 -1.85 -8.70 1.81
C ASP A 27 -1.11 -7.37 1.67
N TYR A 28 -1.41 -6.63 0.60
CA TYR A 28 -0.74 -5.38 0.24
C TYR A 28 -1.74 -4.30 -0.15
N GLY A 29 -1.37 -3.05 0.06
CA GLY A 29 -2.15 -1.89 -0.35
C GLY A 29 -1.32 -0.89 -1.14
N GLN A 30 -1.91 -0.30 -2.18
CA GLN A 30 -1.35 0.80 -2.94
C GLN A 30 -2.42 1.88 -3.17
N GLY A 31 -2.03 3.14 -2.98
CA GLY A 31 -2.88 4.27 -3.34
C GLY A 31 -2.43 5.56 -2.69
N TYR A 32 -3.09 6.66 -3.05
CA TYR A 32 -2.74 8.01 -2.62
C TYR A 32 -2.92 8.25 -1.12
N TRP A 33 -3.66 7.39 -0.43
CA TRP A 33 -3.71 7.37 1.03
C TRP A 33 -2.33 7.17 1.66
N PHE A 34 -1.48 6.33 1.03
CA PHE A 34 -0.12 6.04 1.52
C PHE A 34 0.88 7.06 1.00
N SER A 35 0.91 7.23 -0.33
CA SER A 35 1.80 8.16 -1.01
C SER A 35 1.34 8.37 -2.45
N ARG A 36 1.59 9.56 -3.00
CA ARG A 36 1.50 9.77 -4.45
C ARG A 36 2.72 9.13 -5.15
N PRO A 37 2.64 8.82 -6.46
CA PRO A 37 3.81 8.42 -7.24
C PRO A 37 4.93 9.45 -7.11
N LEU A 38 6.13 8.97 -6.84
CA LEU A 38 7.31 9.80 -6.59
C LEU A 38 8.36 9.58 -7.68
N PRO A 39 9.12 10.63 -8.08
CA PRO A 39 10.38 10.44 -8.78
C PRO A 39 11.35 9.57 -7.97
N ALA A 40 12.25 8.86 -8.65
CA ALA A 40 13.19 7.92 -8.02
C ALA A 40 13.96 8.53 -6.82
N ALA A 41 14.51 9.73 -6.98
CA ALA A 41 15.26 10.40 -5.91
C ALA A 41 14.40 10.69 -4.66
N GLN A 42 13.11 10.99 -4.83
CA GLN A 42 12.20 11.21 -3.70
C GLN A 42 11.78 9.89 -3.06
N PHE A 43 11.62 8.84 -3.86
CA PHE A 43 11.35 7.49 -3.36
C PHE A 43 12.52 6.96 -2.51
N GLU A 44 13.77 7.18 -2.92
CA GLU A 44 14.96 6.80 -2.14
C GLU A 44 14.97 7.47 -0.76
N ILE A 45 14.60 8.75 -0.68
CA ILE A 45 14.48 9.49 0.59
C ILE A 45 13.36 8.90 1.45
N LEU A 46 12.19 8.64 0.86
CA LEU A 46 11.07 8.02 1.57
C LEU A 46 11.50 6.66 2.16
N LEU A 47 12.14 5.82 1.35
CA LEU A 47 12.59 4.49 1.75
C LEU A 47 13.64 4.55 2.86
N ALA A 48 14.59 5.49 2.78
CA ALA A 48 15.59 5.70 3.82
C ALA A 48 14.98 6.21 5.15
N GLY A 49 13.84 6.92 5.09
CA GLY A 49 13.08 7.34 6.27
C GLY A 49 12.18 6.26 6.87
N GLN A 50 11.95 5.15 6.16
CA GLN A 50 11.12 4.01 6.60
C GLN A 50 11.92 2.92 7.33
N VAL A 51 13.18 3.19 7.69
CA VAL A 51 14.00 2.25 8.46
C VAL A 51 13.38 2.06 9.85
N ALA A 52 13.08 0.81 10.19
CA ALA A 52 12.50 0.37 11.45
C ALA A 52 13.30 0.82 12.68
#